data_AF-A0A8J4DVC6-F1
#
_entry.id   AF-A0A8J4DVC6-F1
#
_cell.length_a   1.000
_cell.length_b   1.000
_cell.length_c   1.000
_cell.angle_alpha   90.00
_cell.angle_beta   90.00
_cell.angle_gamma   90.00
#
_symmetry.space_group_name_H-M   'P 1'
#
loop_
_entity.id
_entity.type
_entity.pdbx_description
1 polymer ?
#
loop_
_entity_poly.entity_id
_entity_poly.type
_entity_poly.pdbx_seq_one_letter_code
_entity_poly.pdbx_strand_id
1 'polypeptide(L)'
;MTTTYFATIVIDNTMPLGDLIGRLLVIRPTAHLDRVAVPGGFAEGIRVDVIDVDGTDPATGDQGALRRDVVWCNPRLVEALKPHIGDLILARLTTGAAKPGQHPPCLLADATSDPVAVRPHFL
;
A
#
# COMPACT_ATOMS: atom_id res chain seq x y z
N MET A 1 31.97 -19.77 3.15
CA MET A 1 31.58 -18.79 4.20
C MET A 1 30.58 -17.85 3.57
N THR A 2 29.29 -18.01 3.87
CA THR A 2 28.23 -17.24 3.23
C THR A 2 27.93 -16.02 4.09
N THR A 3 28.34 -14.85 3.61
CA THR A 3 28.07 -13.57 4.27
C THR A 3 26.61 -13.20 4.01
N THR A 4 25.77 -13.34 5.04
CA THR A 4 24.39 -12.84 5.03
C THR A 4 24.42 -11.33 5.21
N TYR A 5 24.09 -10.59 4.16
CA TYR A 5 23.86 -9.15 4.24
C TYR A 5 22.45 -8.91 4.79
N PHE A 6 22.34 -8.47 6.05
CA PHE A 6 21.12 -7.84 6.55
C PHE A 6 21.16 -6.37 6.12
N ALA A 7 20.74 -6.10 4.88
CA ALA A 7 20.53 -4.72 4.46
C ALA A 7 19.39 -4.13 5.30
N THR A 8 19.71 -3.11 6.09
CA THR A 8 18.74 -2.16 6.64
C THR A 8 17.92 -1.61 5.46
N ILE A 9 16.65 -1.98 5.37
CA ILE A 9 15.73 -1.34 4.44
C ILE A 9 15.45 0.06 5.01
N VAL A 10 16.16 1.06 4.50
CA VAL A 10 15.62 2.41 4.44
C VAL A 10 14.47 2.32 3.43
N ILE A 11 13.23 2.32 3.90
CA ILE A 11 12.05 2.35 3.02
C ILE A 11 11.93 3.79 2.51
N ASP A 12 12.74 4.13 1.52
CA ASP A 12 12.54 5.34 0.72
C ASP A 12 12.04 4.93 -0.68
N ASN A 13 10.77 4.51 -0.72
CA ASN A 13 9.96 4.49 -1.95
C ASN A 13 8.80 5.46 -1.73
N THR A 14 9.19 6.70 -1.40
CA THR A 14 8.41 7.76 -0.74
C THR A 14 7.23 8.25 -1.56
N MET A 15 6.10 7.58 -1.37
CA MET A 15 4.84 8.28 -1.29
C MET A 15 4.26 8.02 0.10
N PRO A 16 4.14 9.06 0.96
CA PRO A 16 3.39 8.93 2.19
C PRO A 16 2.01 8.31 1.88
N LEU A 17 1.56 7.37 2.71
CA LEU A 17 0.19 6.83 2.63
C LEU A 17 -0.87 7.95 2.57
N GLY A 18 -0.57 9.11 3.16
CA GLY A 18 -1.39 10.32 3.08
C GLY A 18 -1.64 10.82 1.65
N ASP A 19 -0.67 10.70 0.75
CA ASP A 19 -0.80 11.21 -0.62
C ASP A 19 -1.58 10.24 -1.53
N LEU A 20 -1.71 8.97 -1.10
CA LEU A 20 -2.52 7.95 -1.75
C LEU A 20 -3.99 8.00 -1.33
N ILE A 21 -4.36 8.81 -0.33
CA ILE A 21 -5.75 8.94 0.13
C ILE A 21 -6.64 9.43 -1.03
N GLY A 22 -7.76 8.75 -1.23
CA GLY A 22 -8.72 9.00 -2.30
C GLY A 22 -8.38 8.31 -3.62
N ARG A 23 -7.17 7.79 -3.81
CA ARG A 23 -6.72 7.16 -5.05
C ARG A 23 -7.21 5.73 -5.19
N LEU A 24 -7.47 5.33 -6.43
CA LEU A 24 -7.76 3.95 -6.80
C LEU A 24 -6.45 3.16 -6.93
N LEU A 25 -6.34 2.09 -6.15
CA LEU A 25 -5.15 1.27 -6.06
C LEU A 25 -5.45 -0.17 -6.49
N VAL A 26 -4.53 -0.75 -7.26
CA VAL A 26 -4.40 -2.20 -7.38
C VAL A 26 -3.29 -2.63 -6.42
N ILE A 27 -3.64 -3.46 -5.44
CA ILE A 27 -2.76 -3.85 -4.34
C ILE A 27 -2.57 -5.36 -4.41
N ARG A 28 -1.32 -5.81 -4.34
CA ARG A 28 -0.96 -7.20 -4.19
C ARG A 28 -0.15 -7.39 -2.91
N PRO A 29 -0.74 -7.91 -1.83
CA PRO A 29 0.02 -8.23 -0.63
C PRO A 29 0.91 -9.44 -0.89
N THR A 30 2.19 -9.31 -0.54
CA THR A 30 3.22 -10.32 -0.83
C THR A 30 3.75 -11.01 0.42
N ALA A 31 3.79 -10.33 1.57
CA ALA A 31 4.22 -10.94 2.83
C ALA A 31 3.78 -10.17 4.07
N HIS A 32 3.49 -10.89 5.16
CA HIS A 32 3.40 -10.32 6.51
C HIS A 32 4.80 -10.23 7.14
N LEU A 33 5.09 -9.11 7.80
CA LEU A 33 6.34 -8.85 8.50
C LEU A 33 6.03 -8.63 9.98
N ASP A 34 6.37 -9.60 10.82
CA ASP A 34 6.07 -9.53 12.27
C ASP A 34 6.86 -8.42 12.98
N ARG A 35 7.95 -7.95 12.36
CA ARG A 35 8.85 -6.95 12.97
C ARG A 35 9.52 -6.07 11.93
N VAL A 36 9.09 -4.82 11.88
CA VAL A 36 9.64 -3.73 11.04
C VAL A 36 10.12 -2.61 11.95
N ALA A 37 11.32 -2.10 11.72
CA ALA A 37 11.85 -0.95 12.45
C ALA A 37 11.12 0.33 12.02
N VAL A 38 10.63 1.09 12.99
CA VAL A 38 9.92 2.37 12.77
C VAL A 38 10.41 3.42 13.78
N PRO A 39 10.23 4.72 13.52
CA PRO A 39 10.49 5.74 14.54
C PRO A 39 9.70 5.42 15.82
N GLY A 40 10.40 5.22 16.94
CA GLY A 40 9.78 4.85 18.21
C GLY A 40 9.74 3.36 18.52
N GLY A 41 10.31 2.48 17.68
CA GLY A 41 10.53 1.07 18.03
C GLY A 41 10.30 0.10 16.88
N PHE A 42 9.48 -0.91 17.13
CA PHE A 42 9.13 -1.93 16.16
C PHE A 42 7.61 -2.00 16.00
N ALA A 43 7.16 -2.28 14.77
CA ALA A 43 5.75 -2.51 14.44
C ALA A 43 5.63 -3.74 13.53
N GLU A 44 4.42 -4.26 13.40
CA GLU A 44 4.09 -5.18 12.31
C GLU A 44 3.97 -4.40 11.00
N GLY A 45 4.21 -5.09 9.88
CA GLY A 45 4.04 -4.53 8.55
C GLY A 45 3.53 -5.55 7.55
N ILE A 46 3.01 -5.04 6.44
CA ILE A 46 2.63 -5.83 5.27
C ILE A 46 3.44 -5.34 4.08
N ARG A 47 4.11 -6.26 3.38
CA ARG A 47 4.77 -5.99 2.10
C ARG A 47 3.74 -6.11 0.99
N VAL A 48 3.72 -5.14 0.10
CA VAL A 48 2.76 -5.03 -0.99
C VAL A 48 3.43 -4.54 -2.28
N ASP A 49 2.94 -4.99 -3.42
CA ASP A 49 3.09 -4.27 -4.68
C ASP A 49 1.83 -3.44 -4.90
N VAL A 50 1.98 -2.19 -5.33
CA VAL A 50 0.87 -1.23 -5.47
C VAL A 50 0.98 -0.54 -6.81
N ILE A 51 -0.12 -0.50 -7.54
CA ILE A 51 -0.30 0.36 -8.70
C ILE A 51 -1.28 1.45 -8.29
N ASP A 52 -0.84 2.69 -8.37
CA ASP A 52 -1.71 3.85 -8.28
C ASP A 52 -2.25 4.17 -9.68
N VAL A 53 -3.51 3.78 -9.92
CA VAL A 53 -4.16 3.85 -11.25
C VAL A 53 -4.39 5.30 -11.68
N ASP A 54 -4.56 6.20 -10.71
CA ASP A 54 -4.75 7.63 -10.93
C ASP A 54 -3.42 8.38 -11.09
N GLY A 55 -2.30 7.73 -10.77
CA GLY A 55 -0.95 8.28 -10.85
C GLY A 55 -0.34 8.16 -12.24
N THR A 56 0.70 8.95 -12.50
CA THR A 56 1.59 8.79 -13.65
C THR A 56 2.89 8.14 -13.18
N ASP A 57 3.34 7.09 -13.87
CA ASP A 57 4.61 6.46 -13.58
C ASP A 57 5.76 7.46 -13.85
N PRO A 58 6.59 7.78 -12.85
CA PRO A 58 7.65 8.77 -13.02
C PRO A 58 8.80 8.29 -13.90
N ALA A 59 8.96 6.98 -14.09
CA ALA A 59 10.01 6.39 -14.90
C ALA A 59 9.61 6.25 -16.37
N THR A 60 8.33 5.92 -16.65
CA THR A 60 7.86 5.70 -18.02
C THR A 60 7.02 6.85 -18.58
N GLY A 61 6.41 7.65 -17.71
CA GLY A 61 5.44 8.68 -18.10
C GLY A 61 4.05 8.12 -18.44
N ASP A 62 3.83 6.82 -18.30
CA ASP A 62 2.55 6.17 -18.57
C ASP A 62 1.57 6.37 -17.40
N GLN A 63 0.28 6.20 -17.68
CA GLN A 63 -0.75 6.17 -16.64
C GLN A 63 -0.64 4.86 -15.83
N GLY A 64 -0.72 4.97 -14.50
CA GLY A 64 -0.54 3.88 -13.57
C GLY A 64 0.87 3.85 -12.98
N ALA A 65 1.06 4.39 -11.78
CA ALA A 65 2.37 4.40 -11.12
C ALA A 65 2.58 3.11 -10.30
N LEU A 66 3.47 2.23 -10.77
CA LEU A 66 3.79 0.97 -10.10
C LEU A 66 4.88 1.17 -9.04
N ARG A 67 4.65 0.62 -7.85
CA ARG A 67 5.62 0.55 -6.75
C ARG A 67 5.66 -0.87 -6.21
N ARG A 68 6.85 -1.47 -6.18
CA ARG A 68 7.06 -2.83 -5.70
C ARG A 68 7.71 -2.85 -4.33
N ASP A 69 7.49 -3.95 -3.61
CA ASP A 69 8.12 -4.22 -2.31
C ASP A 69 7.91 -3.09 -1.28
N VAL A 70 6.76 -2.40 -1.36
CA VAL A 70 6.39 -1.34 -0.43
C VAL A 70 5.98 -1.97 0.89
N VAL A 71 6.45 -1.41 2.01
CA VAL A 71 6.08 -1.88 3.35
C VAL A 71 5.14 -0.87 3.99
N TRP A 72 3.94 -1.33 4.36
CA TRP A 72 2.98 -0.55 5.12
C TRP A 72 2.93 -1.04 6.57
N CYS A 73 3.17 -0.13 7.51
CA CYS A 73 3.09 -0.41 8.95
C CYS A 73 1.78 0.13 9.58
N ASN A 74 0.77 0.48 8.77
CA ASN A 74 -0.52 0.91 9.29
C ASN A 74 -1.28 -0.33 9.81
N PRO A 75 -1.62 -0.42 11.11
CA PRO A 75 -2.20 -1.64 11.68
C PRO A 75 -3.50 -2.09 11.00
N ARG A 76 -4.34 -1.14 10.57
CA ARG A 76 -5.60 -1.47 9.87
C ARG A 76 -5.37 -2.04 8.48
N LEU A 77 -4.38 -1.53 7.77
CA LEU A 77 -4.00 -2.07 6.46
C LEU A 77 -3.36 -3.44 6.61
N VAL A 78 -2.53 -3.65 7.63
CA VAL A 78 -1.94 -4.97 7.93
C VAL A 78 -3.04 -5.99 8.22
N GLU A 79 -3.98 -5.67 9.13
CA GLU A 79 -5.12 -6.54 9.45
C GLU A 79 -5.98 -6.86 8.23
N ALA A 80 -6.26 -5.85 7.39
CA ALA A 80 -7.11 -6.00 6.22
C ALA A 80 -6.45 -6.83 5.11
N LEU A 81 -5.14 -6.70 4.89
CA LEU A 81 -4.45 -7.30 3.75
C LEU A 81 -3.82 -8.67 4.05
N LYS A 82 -3.54 -8.96 5.33
CA LYS A 82 -2.95 -10.23 5.76
C LYS A 82 -3.72 -11.48 5.30
N PRO A 83 -5.08 -11.51 5.30
CA PRO A 83 -5.84 -12.65 4.78
C PRO A 83 -5.75 -12.82 3.25
N HIS A 84 -5.29 -11.80 2.54
CA HIS A 84 -5.30 -11.70 1.08
C HIS A 84 -3.89 -11.73 0.47
N ILE A 85 -2.92 -12.30 1.19
CA ILE A 85 -1.56 -12.47 0.67
C ILE A 85 -1.60 -13.38 -0.56
N GLY A 86 -1.12 -12.85 -1.68
CA GLY A 86 -1.13 -13.51 -2.99
C GLY A 86 -2.25 -13.01 -3.92
N ASP A 87 -3.32 -12.44 -3.37
CA ASP A 87 -4.47 -11.94 -4.14
C ASP A 87 -4.18 -10.58 -4.79
N LEU A 88 -4.94 -10.26 -5.83
CA LEU A 88 -5.01 -8.92 -6.40
C LEU A 88 -6.28 -8.22 -5.91
N ILE A 89 -6.10 -7.06 -5.30
CA ILE A 89 -7.16 -6.30 -4.64
C ILE A 89 -7.32 -4.97 -5.36
N LEU A 90 -8.55 -4.63 -5.75
CA LEU A 90 -8.90 -3.32 -6.28
C LEU A 90 -9.63 -2.53 -5.20
N ALA A 91 -8.99 -1.49 -4.69
CA ALA A 91 -9.54 -0.71 -3.57
C ALA A 91 -9.20 0.77 -3.68
N ARG A 92 -10.07 1.62 -3.15
CA ARG A 92 -9.80 3.04 -2.93
C ARG A 92 -9.26 3.22 -1.52
N LEU A 93 -8.12 3.90 -1.38
CA LEU A 93 -7.59 4.22 -0.06
C LEU A 93 -8.41 5.37 0.54
N THR A 94 -8.89 5.19 1.76
CA THR A 94 -9.75 6.17 2.46
C THR A 94 -9.25 6.39 3.88
N THR A 95 -9.85 7.35 4.58
CA THR A 95 -9.58 7.61 5.99
C THR A 95 -10.80 7.29 6.85
N GLY A 96 -10.57 6.68 8.01
CA GLY A 96 -11.59 6.53 9.04
C GLY A 96 -11.79 7.80 9.87
N ALA A 97 -12.71 7.76 10.83
CA ALA A 97 -12.92 8.87 11.77
C ALA A 97 -11.70 9.06 12.68
N ALA A 98 -11.15 10.28 12.71
CA ALA A 98 -10.10 10.66 13.65
C ALA A 98 -10.68 10.83 15.06
N LYS A 99 -9.98 10.31 16.07
CA LYS A 99 -10.20 10.72 17.47
C LYS A 99 -9.49 12.07 17.72
N PRO A 100 -9.98 12.91 18.65
CA PRO A 100 -9.30 14.16 18.99
C PRO A 100 -7.82 13.93 19.33
N GLY A 101 -6.92 14.61 18.62
CA GLY A 101 -5.46 14.49 18.81
C GLY A 101 -4.78 13.30 18.12
N GLN A 102 -5.48 12.54 17.27
CA GLN A 102 -4.90 11.41 16.52
C GLN A 102 -5.10 11.58 15.02
N HIS A 103 -4.13 11.10 14.23
CA HIS A 103 -4.30 11.00 12.78
C HIS A 103 -5.37 9.94 12.45
N PRO A 104 -6.27 10.20 11.48
CA PRO A 104 -7.26 9.21 11.09
C PRO A 104 -6.60 7.96 10.49
N PRO A 105 -7.12 6.75 10.77
CA PRO A 105 -6.57 5.52 10.24
C PRO A 105 -6.83 5.41 8.73
N CYS A 106 -5.88 4.88 7.96
CA CYS A 106 -6.11 4.53 6.56
C CYS A 106 -6.94 3.24 6.47
N LEU A 107 -7.90 3.22 5.56
CA LEU A 107 -8.82 2.11 5.31
C LEU A 107 -8.87 1.79 3.81
N LEU A 108 -9.18 0.55 3.47
CA LEU A 108 -9.44 0.13 2.08
C LEU A 108 -10.94 0.03 1.86
N ALA A 109 -11.45 0.83 0.93
CA ALA A 109 -12.81 0.69 0.43
C ALA A 109 -12.78 -0.17 -0.83
N ASP A 110 -13.54 -1.27 -0.82
CA ASP A 110 -13.67 -2.14 -1.99
C ASP A 110 -14.15 -1.34 -3.20
N ALA A 111 -13.44 -1.45 -4.32
CA ALA A 111 -13.75 -0.80 -5.58
C ALA A 111 -14.10 -1.78 -6.71
N THR A 112 -14.25 -3.09 -6.39
CA THR A 112 -14.61 -4.12 -7.37
C THR A 112 -15.99 -3.92 -7.99
N SER A 113 -16.89 -3.18 -7.34
CA SER A 113 -18.20 -2.82 -7.86
C SER A 113 -18.26 -1.41 -8.44
N ASP A 114 -17.16 -0.65 -8.45
CA ASP A 114 -17.12 0.71 -9.00
C ASP A 114 -17.08 0.64 -10.54
N PRO A 115 -18.17 1.00 -11.26
CA PRO A 115 -18.22 0.90 -12.71
C PRO A 115 -17.23 1.82 -13.42
N VAL A 116 -16.69 2.84 -12.74
CA VAL A 116 -15.61 3.68 -13.28
C VAL A 116 -14.26 2.96 -13.14
N ALA A 117 -14.05 2.24 -12.04
CA ALA A 117 -12.83 1.48 -11.79
C ALA A 117 -12.71 0.19 -12.62
N VAL A 118 -13.84 -0.45 -12.94
CA VAL A 118 -13.89 -1.74 -13.64
C VAL A 118 -13.99 -1.59 -15.16
N ARG A 119 -14.22 -0.38 -15.68
CA ARG A 119 -14.32 -0.18 -17.14
C ARG A 119 -12.94 -0.36 -17.79
N PRO A 120 -12.77 -1.33 -18.72
CA PRO A 120 -11.58 -1.39 -19.54
C PRO A 120 -11.56 -0.17 -20.47
N HIS A 121 -10.54 0.68 -20.36
CA HIS A 121 -10.32 1.81 -21.28
C HIS A 121 -9.74 1.27 -22.60
N PHE A 122 -10.51 0.46 -23.31
CA PHE A 122 -10.20 -0.05 -24.65
C PHE A 122 -11.39 0.21 -25.57
N LEU A 123 -11.48 1.43 -26.11
CA LEU A 123 -12.17 1.75 -27.37
C LEU A 123 -11.45 2.91 -28.04
#